data_AF-A0A9W2ZPM3-F1
#
_entry.id   AF-A0A9W2ZPM3-F1
#
_cell.length_a   1.000
_cell.length_b   1.000
_cell.length_c   1.000
_cell.angle_alpha   90.00
_cell.angle_beta   90.00
_cell.angle_gamma   90.00
#
_symmetry.space_group_name_H-M   'P 1'
#
loop_
_entity.id
_entity.type
_entity.pdbx_description
1 polymer ?
#
loop_
_entity_poly.entity_id
_entity_poly.type
_entity_poly.pdbx_seq_one_letter_code
_entity_poly.pdbx_strand_id
1 'polypeptide(L)'
;MDIVSYLVAFFVGGLLSTFEMVEAIDCYKCTSIDGATEECEDKFDIGMSTVHFIQRSCQYGYFKGTHCIKFKGERDGTKITVRDCSNSDWGSHCGGIRYQYDGATEQMIYGCLEACAHDGCNTARQRAPLLPLVLMLALFTH
;
A
#
# COMPACT_ATOMS: atom_id res chain seq x y z
N MET A 1 35.36 36.99 -14.18
CA MET A 1 34.07 36.46 -13.70
C MET A 1 34.05 36.74 -12.21
N ASP A 2 33.26 37.72 -11.79
CA ASP A 2 33.45 38.36 -10.47
C ASP A 2 32.73 37.61 -9.34
N ILE A 3 33.22 37.77 -8.11
CA ILE A 3 32.67 37.13 -6.90
C ILE A 3 31.16 37.35 -6.76
N VAL A 4 30.67 38.51 -7.20
CA VAL A 4 29.25 38.85 -7.23
C VAL A 4 28.46 37.91 -8.15
N SER A 5 29.01 37.52 -9.30
CA SER A 5 28.38 36.56 -10.21
C SER A 5 28.30 35.16 -9.61
N TYR A 6 29.31 34.73 -8.84
CA TYR A 6 29.27 33.45 -8.13
C TYR A 6 28.24 33.44 -6.99
N LEU A 7 28.12 34.54 -6.23
CA LEU A 7 27.13 34.67 -5.16
C LEU A 7 25.71 34.68 -5.71
N VAL A 8 25.46 35.38 -6.82
CA VAL A 8 24.16 35.39 -7.50
C VAL A 8 23.81 33.99 -8.02
N ALA A 9 24.76 33.29 -8.63
CA ALA A 9 24.56 31.92 -9.10
C ALA A 9 24.26 30.93 -7.94
N PHE A 10 24.94 31.07 -6.80
CA PHE A 10 24.67 30.27 -5.60
C PHE A 10 23.30 30.55 -4.99
N PHE A 11 22.88 31.81 -4.91
CA PHE A 11 21.55 32.17 -4.40
C PHE A 11 20.43 31.71 -5.34
N VAL A 12 20.58 31.88 -6.65
CA VAL A 12 19.59 31.42 -7.65
C VAL A 12 19.53 29.90 -7.71
N GLY A 13 20.68 29.20 -7.66
CA GLY A 13 20.75 27.74 -7.61
C GLY A 13 20.18 27.14 -6.33
N GLY A 14 20.39 27.81 -5.19
CA GLY A 14 19.80 27.44 -3.90
C GLY A 14 18.28 27.63 -3.85
N LEU A 15 17.77 28.69 -4.49
CA LEU A 15 16.34 28.99 -4.54
C LEU A 15 15.55 28.02 -5.46
N LEU A 16 16.21 27.41 -6.45
CA LEU A 16 15.61 26.42 -7.35
C LEU A 16 15.58 24.99 -6.77
N SER A 17 16.23 24.74 -5.64
CA SER A 17 16.45 23.38 -5.11
C SER A 17 15.44 22.90 -4.04
N THR A 18 14.33 23.62 -3.82
CA THR A 18 13.39 23.31 -2.71
C THR A 18 12.02 22.79 -3.15
N PHE A 19 11.83 22.41 -4.41
CA PHE A 19 10.60 21.76 -4.85
C PHE A 19 10.67 20.25 -4.57
N GLU A 20 10.18 19.82 -3.40
CA GLU A 20 9.85 18.41 -3.17
C GLU A 20 8.58 18.06 -3.97
N MET A 21 8.77 17.40 -5.11
CA MET A 21 7.69 16.77 -5.86
C MET A 21 7.21 15.54 -5.07
N VAL A 22 6.18 15.71 -4.24
CA VAL A 22 5.53 14.58 -3.56
C VAL A 22 4.55 13.93 -4.53
N GLU A 23 4.93 12.82 -5.15
CA GLU A 23 4.00 11.97 -5.89
C GLU A 23 3.17 11.11 -4.93
N ALA A 24 1.93 10.80 -5.33
CA ALA A 24 1.09 9.89 -4.56
C ALA A 24 1.49 8.46 -4.91
N ILE A 25 1.44 7.55 -3.93
CA ILE A 25 1.76 6.13 -4.16
C ILE A 25 0.61 5.41 -4.89
N ASP A 26 0.92 4.26 -5.47
CA ASP A 26 -0.06 3.36 -6.09
C ASP A 26 -0.40 2.23 -5.12
N CYS A 27 -1.69 2.02 -4.81
CA CYS A 27 -2.12 0.96 -3.89
C CYS A 27 -3.10 0.01 -4.56
N TYR A 28 -3.18 -1.22 -4.05
CA TYR A 28 -4.32 -2.07 -4.35
C TYR A 28 -5.55 -1.51 -3.63
N LYS A 29 -6.65 -1.36 -4.37
CA LYS A 29 -7.94 -0.88 -3.89
C LYS A 29 -9.04 -1.87 -4.27
N CYS A 30 -9.64 -2.50 -3.28
CA CYS A 30 -10.73 -3.45 -3.46
C CYS A 30 -11.47 -3.69 -2.14
N THR A 31 -12.70 -4.20 -2.23
CA THR A 31 -13.44 -4.73 -1.09
C THR A 31 -14.01 -6.08 -1.50
N SER A 32 -13.83 -7.09 -0.66
CA SER A 32 -14.43 -8.41 -0.79
C SER A 32 -15.29 -8.67 0.44
N ILE A 33 -16.54 -9.05 0.20
CA ILE A 33 -17.51 -9.44 1.23
C ILE A 33 -17.77 -10.93 1.01
N ASP A 34 -17.48 -11.72 2.05
CA ASP A 34 -17.60 -13.18 2.06
C ASP A 34 -16.90 -13.88 0.88
N GLY A 35 -15.77 -13.32 0.42
CA GLY A 35 -15.00 -13.87 -0.69
C GLY A 35 -15.59 -13.59 -2.08
N ALA A 36 -16.58 -12.70 -2.21
CA ALA A 36 -17.18 -12.35 -3.49
C ALA A 36 -16.21 -11.73 -4.52
N THR A 37 -15.03 -11.29 -4.08
CA THR A 37 -13.96 -10.81 -4.97
C THR A 37 -12.69 -11.58 -4.63
N GLU A 38 -12.51 -12.73 -5.28
CA GLU A 38 -11.39 -13.65 -5.03
C GLU A 38 -10.03 -12.97 -5.21
N GLU A 39 -9.90 -12.09 -6.20
CA GLU A 39 -8.67 -11.36 -6.47
C GLU A 39 -8.34 -10.30 -5.39
N CYS A 40 -9.31 -9.93 -4.55
CA CYS A 40 -9.07 -9.05 -3.40
C CYS A 40 -8.55 -9.83 -2.18
N GLU A 41 -8.80 -11.14 -2.15
CA GLU A 41 -8.39 -12.05 -1.09
C GLU A 41 -6.87 -12.33 -1.11
N ASP A 42 -6.40 -13.27 -0.29
CA ASP A 42 -4.97 -13.56 -0.14
C ASP A 42 -4.45 -14.69 -1.02
N LYS A 43 -5.35 -15.51 -1.55
CA LYS A 43 -4.94 -16.52 -2.53
C LYS A 43 -4.65 -15.77 -3.80
N PHE A 44 -3.39 -15.50 -4.11
CA PHE A 44 -2.97 -15.05 -5.43
C PHE A 44 -2.46 -16.25 -6.22
N ASP A 45 -3.31 -16.84 -7.05
CA ASP A 45 -2.87 -17.76 -8.08
C ASP A 45 -2.21 -17.00 -9.24
N ILE A 46 -1.20 -17.61 -9.85
CA ILE A 46 -0.32 -17.01 -10.88
C ILE A 46 -1.12 -16.50 -12.11
N GLY A 47 -2.35 -16.98 -12.31
CA GLY A 47 -3.24 -16.57 -13.40
C GLY A 47 -4.14 -15.36 -13.10
N MET A 48 -4.12 -14.79 -11.89
CA MET A 48 -5.06 -13.71 -11.55
C MET A 48 -4.57 -12.32 -11.97
N SER A 49 -5.43 -11.60 -12.69
CA SER A 49 -5.20 -10.21 -13.08
C SER A 49 -5.58 -9.26 -11.95
N THR A 50 -4.62 -8.96 -11.09
CA THR A 50 -4.81 -8.02 -9.97
C THR A 50 -4.59 -6.56 -10.36
N VAL A 51 -4.10 -6.34 -11.59
CA VAL A 51 -3.75 -5.03 -12.14
C VAL A 51 -4.95 -4.08 -12.18
N HIS A 52 -6.16 -4.62 -12.34
CA HIS A 52 -7.40 -3.82 -12.34
C HIS A 52 -7.73 -3.22 -10.97
N PHE A 53 -7.14 -3.72 -9.89
CA PHE A 53 -7.31 -3.18 -8.55
C PHE A 53 -6.24 -2.16 -8.18
N ILE A 54 -5.29 -1.85 -9.06
CA ILE A 54 -4.29 -0.82 -8.77
C ILE A 54 -4.94 0.55 -8.96
N GLN A 55 -5.13 1.26 -7.86
CA GLN A 55 -5.47 2.67 -7.91
C GLN A 55 -4.19 3.48 -8.11
N ARG A 56 -4.07 4.08 -9.29
CA ARG A 56 -2.92 4.92 -9.64
C ARG A 56 -3.03 6.30 -9.00
N SER A 57 -1.90 6.81 -8.55
CA SER A 57 -1.75 8.11 -7.91
C SER A 57 -2.82 8.33 -6.85
N CYS A 58 -2.88 7.45 -5.84
CA CYS A 58 -3.88 7.43 -4.77
C CYS A 58 -4.33 8.85 -4.36
N GLN A 59 -5.40 9.35 -4.96
CA GLN A 59 -5.98 10.65 -4.67
C GLN A 59 -7.34 10.41 -4.05
N TYR A 60 -7.52 10.90 -2.82
CA TYR A 60 -8.77 10.79 -2.10
C TYR A 60 -9.23 12.19 -1.69
N GLY A 61 -10.17 12.75 -2.46
CA GLY A 61 -10.56 14.16 -2.34
C GLY A 61 -9.38 15.09 -2.66
N TYR A 62 -9.03 15.95 -1.69
CA TYR A 62 -7.93 16.91 -1.81
C TYR A 62 -6.57 16.38 -1.31
N PHE A 63 -6.51 15.14 -0.82
CA PHE A 63 -5.32 14.58 -0.20
C PHE A 63 -4.67 13.52 -1.10
N LYS A 64 -3.34 13.51 -1.08
CA LYS A 64 -2.54 12.43 -1.66
C LYS A 64 -2.41 11.30 -0.64
N GLY A 65 -2.62 10.07 -1.09
CA GLY A 65 -2.31 8.87 -0.34
C GLY A 65 -0.80 8.73 -0.19
N THR A 66 -0.37 8.51 1.04
CA THR A 66 1.04 8.29 1.41
C THR A 66 1.27 6.87 1.90
N HIS A 67 0.19 6.13 2.19
CA HIS A 67 0.22 4.77 2.70
C HIS A 67 -0.86 3.91 2.04
N CYS A 68 -0.59 2.62 1.90
CA CYS A 68 -1.59 1.62 1.56
C CYS A 68 -2.02 0.91 2.84
N ILE A 69 -3.30 0.58 2.95
CA ILE A 69 -3.84 -0.24 4.03
C ILE A 69 -4.37 -1.56 3.49
N LYS A 70 -4.28 -2.59 4.32
CA LYS A 70 -4.97 -3.86 4.14
C LYS A 70 -5.65 -4.22 5.44
N PHE A 71 -6.94 -4.45 5.37
CA PHE A 71 -7.76 -4.89 6.49
C PHE A 71 -8.39 -6.24 6.18
N LYS A 72 -8.39 -7.12 7.18
CA LYS A 72 -9.15 -8.37 7.18
C LYS A 72 -9.90 -8.50 8.48
N GLY A 73 -11.21 -8.65 8.39
CA GLY A 73 -12.06 -8.77 9.56
C GLY A 73 -13.33 -9.57 9.30
N GLU A 74 -14.19 -9.57 10.31
CA GLU A 74 -15.47 -10.26 10.29
C GLU A 74 -16.52 -9.42 11.00
N ARG A 75 -17.76 -9.49 10.52
CA ARG A 75 -18.94 -8.93 11.16
C ARG A 75 -20.09 -9.91 11.00
N ASP A 76 -20.71 -10.34 12.10
CA ASP A 76 -21.88 -11.23 12.09
C ASP A 76 -21.68 -12.49 11.23
N GLY A 77 -20.49 -13.12 11.31
CA GLY A 77 -20.13 -14.28 10.50
C GLY A 77 -19.71 -13.97 9.05
N THR A 78 -19.83 -12.72 8.61
CA THR A 78 -19.45 -12.27 7.26
C THR A 78 -18.01 -11.80 7.25
N LYS A 79 -17.16 -12.45 6.44
CA LYS A 79 -15.75 -12.04 6.27
C LYS A 79 -15.66 -10.82 5.37
N ILE A 80 -14.75 -9.91 5.70
CA ILE A 80 -14.55 -8.67 4.97
C ILE A 80 -13.05 -8.47 4.77
N THR A 81 -12.64 -8.31 3.51
CA THR A 81 -11.27 -7.91 3.13
C THR A 81 -11.35 -6.56 2.44
N VAL A 82 -10.59 -5.58 2.93
CA VAL A 82 -10.52 -4.23 2.35
C VAL A 82 -9.07 -3.89 2.07
N ARG A 83 -8.81 -3.33 0.89
CA ARG A 83 -7.55 -2.68 0.54
C ARG A 83 -7.86 -1.28 0.07
N ASP A 84 -7.14 -0.29 0.57
CA ASP A 84 -7.34 1.09 0.15
C ASP A 84 -6.07 1.92 0.35
N CYS A 85 -6.11 3.16 -0.14
CA CYS A 85 -5.14 4.19 0.13
C CYS A 85 -5.47 4.89 1.47
N SER A 86 -4.44 5.42 2.13
CA SER A 86 -4.54 6.27 3.32
C SER A 86 -3.60 7.47 3.18
N ASN A 87 -3.99 8.61 3.73
CA ASN A 87 -3.14 9.80 3.83
C ASN A 87 -2.20 9.78 5.05
N SER A 88 -2.28 8.75 5.89
CA SER A 88 -1.47 8.58 7.10
C SER A 88 -1.10 7.12 7.35
N ASP A 89 -0.10 6.89 8.20
CA ASP A 89 0.21 5.58 8.74
C ASP A 89 -0.84 5.18 9.80
N TRP A 90 -1.49 4.04 9.61
CA TRP A 90 -2.44 3.47 10.58
C TRP A 90 -1.81 2.35 11.41
N GLY A 91 -0.54 2.02 11.16
CA GLY A 91 0.22 0.99 11.83
C GLY A 91 -0.28 -0.43 11.57
N SER A 92 0.16 -1.33 12.44
CA SER A 92 -0.19 -2.76 12.47
C SER A 92 -0.93 -3.03 13.77
N HIS A 93 -2.22 -3.33 13.69
CA HIS A 93 -3.01 -3.63 14.88
C HIS A 93 -4.26 -4.46 14.57
N CYS A 94 -4.75 -5.16 15.59
CA CYS A 94 -6.02 -5.86 15.54
C CYS A 94 -7.01 -5.27 16.55
N GLY A 95 -8.28 -5.24 16.18
CA GLY A 95 -9.34 -4.68 17.01
C GLY A 95 -10.59 -4.38 16.19
N GLY A 96 -11.51 -3.63 16.82
CA GLY A 96 -12.68 -3.12 16.12
C GLY A 96 -12.33 -1.84 15.36
N ILE A 97 -12.57 -1.85 14.06
CA ILE A 97 -12.32 -0.72 13.17
C ILE A 97 -13.65 -0.18 12.66
N ARG A 98 -13.80 1.14 12.72
CA ARG A 98 -14.94 1.84 12.12
C ARG A 98 -14.69 1.96 10.62
N TYR A 99 -15.55 1.33 9.84
CA TYR A 99 -15.49 1.36 8.39
C TYR A 99 -16.74 2.02 7.83
N GLN A 100 -16.55 2.95 6.89
CA GLN A 100 -17.62 3.54 6.10
C GLN A 100 -17.49 3.04 4.65
N TYR A 101 -18.36 2.11 4.30
CA TYR A 101 -18.55 1.68 2.92
C TYR A 101 -19.71 2.51 2.37
N ASP A 102 -19.45 3.49 1.49
CA ASP A 102 -20.42 4.42 0.84
C ASP A 102 -20.70 5.79 1.49
N GLY A 103 -20.17 6.07 2.68
CA GLY A 103 -20.32 7.37 3.35
C GLY A 103 -21.68 7.63 3.99
N ALA A 104 -22.61 6.67 3.99
CA ALA A 104 -23.92 6.80 4.62
C ALA A 104 -24.01 6.12 6.00
N THR A 105 -23.26 5.03 6.25
CA THR A 105 -23.35 4.30 7.54
C THR A 105 -21.97 3.85 8.05
N GLU A 106 -21.62 4.25 9.28
CA GLU A 106 -20.48 3.68 10.00
C GLU A 106 -20.80 2.28 10.52
N GLN A 107 -19.92 1.32 10.23
CA GLN A 107 -20.02 -0.04 10.74
C GLN A 107 -18.77 -0.39 11.53
N MET A 108 -18.93 -1.13 12.63
CA MET A 108 -17.81 -1.67 13.39
C MET A 108 -17.49 -3.07 12.88
N ILE A 109 -16.27 -3.27 12.38
CA ILE A 109 -15.80 -4.57 11.89
C ILE A 109 -14.58 -4.97 12.73
N TYR A 110 -14.57 -6.19 13.26
CA TYR A 110 -13.45 -6.69 14.06
C TYR A 110 -12.45 -7.43 13.18
N GLY A 111 -11.19 -7.05 13.23
CA GLY A 111 -10.17 -7.61 12.36
C GLY A 111 -8.77 -7.08 12.63
N CYS A 112 -7.86 -7.33 11.69
CA CYS A 112 -6.49 -6.81 11.71
C CYS A 112 -6.26 -5.89 10.51
N LEU A 113 -5.60 -4.76 10.76
CA LEU A 113 -5.19 -3.77 9.79
C LEU A 113 -3.67 -3.65 9.77
N GLU A 114 -3.13 -3.56 8.56
CA GLU A 114 -1.72 -3.30 8.30
C GLU A 114 -1.59 -2.11 7.34
N ALA A 115 -0.65 -1.22 7.63
CA ALA A 115 -0.30 -0.08 6.79
C ALA A 115 1.16 -0.16 6.31
N CYS A 116 1.44 0.39 5.12
CA CYS A 116 2.77 0.42 4.52
C CYS A 116 2.90 1.58 3.53
N ALA A 117 4.12 2.04 3.24
CA ALA A 117 4.39 3.33 2.57
C ALA A 117 5.11 3.24 1.21
N HIS A 118 4.85 2.19 0.42
CA HIS A 118 5.43 2.03 -0.92
C HIS A 118 4.41 1.43 -1.89
N ASP A 119 4.65 1.64 -3.18
CA ASP A 119 3.72 1.20 -4.23
C ASP A 119 3.41 -0.30 -4.12
N GLY A 120 2.12 -0.64 -4.12
CA GLY A 120 1.62 -2.00 -4.11
C GLY A 120 1.96 -2.80 -2.85
N CYS A 121 2.40 -2.16 -1.77
CA CYS A 121 2.85 -2.85 -0.56
C CYS A 121 1.75 -3.64 0.15
N ASN A 122 0.48 -3.26 -0.06
CA ASN A 122 -0.68 -3.94 0.49
C ASN A 122 -1.13 -5.15 -0.33
N THR A 123 -0.27 -5.71 -1.20
CA THR A 123 -0.44 -7.04 -1.83
C THR A 123 -0.58 -8.15 -0.78
N ALA A 124 -1.03 -9.34 -1.18
CA ALA A 124 -0.83 -10.50 -0.32
C ALA A 124 0.57 -11.05 -0.54
N ARG A 125 1.23 -11.33 0.58
CA ARG A 125 2.60 -11.82 0.60
C ARG A 125 2.62 -13.23 0.00
N GLN A 126 3.15 -13.37 -1.21
CA GLN A 126 3.50 -14.69 -1.73
C GLN A 126 4.57 -15.29 -0.81
N ARG A 127 4.32 -16.45 -0.22
CA ARG A 127 5.38 -17.20 0.45
C ARG A 127 6.31 -17.70 -0.65
N ALA A 128 7.43 -17.00 -0.86
CA ALA A 128 8.47 -17.51 -1.72
C ALA A 128 8.91 -18.87 -1.16
N PRO A 129 8.87 -19.96 -1.94
CA PRO A 129 9.41 -21.22 -1.47
C PRO A 129 10.89 -21.03 -1.16
N LEU A 130 11.35 -21.47 0.01
CA LEU A 130 12.75 -21.39 0.46
C LEU A 130 13.73 -22.26 -0.36
N LEU A 131 13.32 -22.68 -1.57
CA LEU A 131 14.01 -23.71 -2.34
C LEU A 131 15.39 -23.35 -2.93
N PRO A 132 15.86 -22.09 -3.10
CA PRO A 132 17.19 -21.91 -3.70
C PRO A 132 18.33 -22.01 -2.68
N LEU A 133 18.09 -21.88 -1.37
CA LEU A 133 19.18 -21.87 -0.39
C LEU A 133 19.73 -23.28 -0.09
N VAL A 134 18.87 -24.30 -0.13
CA VAL A 134 19.25 -25.69 0.16
C VAL A 134 20.10 -26.31 -0.95
N LEU A 135 19.83 -25.93 -2.21
CA LEU A 135 20.61 -26.40 -3.37
C LEU A 135 22.03 -25.82 -3.42
N MET A 136 22.20 -24.56 -2.99
CA MET A 136 23.53 -23.95 -2.94
C MET A 136 24.41 -24.64 -1.89
N LEU A 137 23.87 -24.99 -0.72
CA LEU A 137 24.62 -25.69 0.33
C LEU A 137 25.02 -27.12 -0.07
N ALA A 138 24.21 -27.82 -0.88
CA ALA A 138 24.53 -29.16 -1.38
C ALA A 138 25.63 -29.17 -2.44
N LEU A 139 25.84 -28.06 -3.16
CA LEU A 139 26.89 -27.92 -4.19
C LEU A 139 28.25 -27.50 -3.61
N PHE A 140 28.32 -27.03 -2.36
CA PHE A 140 29.57 -26.71 -1.66
C PHE A 140 30.12 -27.88 -0.83
N THR A 141 29.43 -29.03 -0.79
CA THR A 141 29.85 -30.23 -0.07
C THR A 141 30.40 -31.34 -0.96
N HIS A 142 30.72 -31.05 -2.23
CA HIS A 142 31.45 -31.95 -3.12
C HIS A 142 32.73 -31.34 -3.66
#